data_AF-A0A143ZL67-F1
#
_entry.id   AF-A0A143ZL67-F1
#
_cell.length_a   1.000
_cell.length_b   1.000
_cell.length_c   1.000
_cell.angle_alpha   90.00
_cell.angle_beta   90.00
_cell.angle_gamma   90.00
#
_symmetry.space_group_name_H-M   'P 1'
#
loop_
_entity.id
_entity.type
_entity.pdbx_description
1 polymer ?
#
loop_
_entity_poly.entity_id
_entity_poly.type
_entity_poly.pdbx_seq_one_letter_code
_entity_poly.pdbx_strand_id
1 'polypeptide(L)'
;MAHSNITPLTRTRAKRLRRECTKAEQIMWSILRDFHPRGARFRRETPIGPYIADFAWLTARIVIEVDGDSHETEKGRIHDRHRDAFLIEHRLAHLLSEATP
;
A
#
# COMPACT_ATOMS: atom_id res chain seq x y z
N MET A 1 -13.68 12.56 -5.28
CA MET A 1 -12.78 11.86 -4.33
C MET A 1 -12.42 12.87 -3.28
N ALA A 2 -12.65 12.59 -2.00
CA ALA A 2 -12.28 13.50 -0.91
C ALA A 2 -10.84 13.98 -1.14
N HIS A 3 -10.62 15.30 -1.13
CA HIS A 3 -9.29 15.87 -1.29
C HIS A 3 -8.38 15.16 -0.29
N SER A 4 -7.49 14.32 -0.80
CA SER A 4 -6.69 13.44 0.04
C SER A 4 -5.83 14.33 0.91
N ASN A 5 -6.18 14.44 2.19
CA ASN A 5 -5.50 15.31 3.14
C ASN A 5 -4.18 14.64 3.55
N ILE A 6 -3.27 14.51 2.59
CA ILE A 6 -1.98 13.84 2.77
C ILE A 6 -1.04 14.87 3.40
N THR A 7 -0.68 14.63 4.64
CA THR A 7 0.22 15.52 5.39
C THR A 7 1.63 15.55 4.76
N PRO A 8 2.40 16.63 4.97
CA PRO A 8 3.82 16.67 4.58
C PRO A 8 4.63 15.51 5.17
N LEU A 9 4.31 15.10 6.40
CA LEU A 9 4.96 13.96 7.06
C LEU A 9 4.74 12.66 6.29
N THR A 10 3.49 12.35 5.90
CA THR A 10 3.14 11.16 5.12
C THR A 10 3.84 11.19 3.76
N ARG A 11 3.91 12.36 3.10
CA ARG A 11 4.65 12.51 1.83
C ARG A 11 6.14 12.23 1.98
N THR A 12 6.77 12.76 3.02
CA THR A 12 8.20 12.54 3.30
C THR A 12 8.48 11.07 3.60
N ARG A 13 7.65 10.43 4.41
CA ARG A 13 7.74 8.99 4.68
C ARG A 13 7.64 8.17 3.41
N ALA A 14 6.66 8.44 2.55
CA ALA A 14 6.50 7.75 1.27
C ALA A 14 7.70 7.96 0.33
N LYS A 15 8.34 9.13 0.35
CA LYS A 15 9.57 9.36 -0.43
C LYS A 15 10.72 8.50 0.08
N ARG A 16 10.85 8.36 1.41
CA ARG A 16 11.85 7.52 2.05
C ARG A 16 11.63 6.05 1.72
N LEU A 17 10.41 5.53 1.91
CA LEU A 17 10.07 4.13 1.62
C LEU A 17 10.39 3.72 0.18
N ARG A 18 10.17 4.60 -0.82
CA ARG A 18 10.53 4.29 -2.23
C ARG A 18 12.01 4.01 -2.44
N ARG A 19 12.87 4.55 -1.57
CA ARG A 19 14.33 4.36 -1.59
C ARG A 19 14.76 3.16 -0.76
N GLU A 20 13.97 2.82 0.26
CA GLU A 20 14.26 1.79 1.26
C GLU A 20 13.44 0.50 1.02
N CYS A 21 12.93 0.29 -0.21
CA CYS A 21 12.06 -0.86 -0.50
C CYS A 21 12.72 -2.20 -0.16
N THR A 22 11.95 -3.08 0.46
CA THR A 22 12.39 -4.45 0.78
C THR A 22 12.66 -5.26 -0.49
N LYS A 23 13.39 -6.37 -0.37
CA LYS A 23 13.61 -7.29 -1.50
C LYS A 23 12.30 -7.84 -2.06
N ALA A 24 11.33 -8.14 -1.19
CA ALA A 24 10.01 -8.62 -1.57
C ALA A 24 9.24 -7.56 -2.39
N GLU A 25 9.21 -6.31 -1.93
CA GLU A 25 8.63 -5.20 -2.68
C GLU A 25 9.32 -4.96 -4.03
N GLN A 26 10.65 -5.07 -4.10
CA GLN A 26 11.37 -4.91 -5.36
C GLN A 26 10.96 -5.96 -6.41
N ILE A 27 10.82 -7.21 -5.98
CA ILE A 27 10.35 -8.31 -6.84
C ILE A 27 8.90 -8.07 -7.27
N MET A 28 8.01 -7.76 -6.32
CA MET A 28 6.61 -7.45 -6.59
C MET A 28 6.46 -6.27 -7.56
N TRP A 29 7.28 -5.24 -7.40
CA TRP A 29 7.28 -4.10 -8.31
C TRP A 29 7.63 -4.48 -9.75
N SER A 30 8.59 -5.39 -9.93
CA SER A 30 8.91 -5.88 -11.27
C SER A 30 7.72 -6.56 -11.91
N ILE A 31 7.06 -7.46 -11.18
CA ILE A 31 5.86 -8.18 -11.63
C ILE A 31 4.73 -7.20 -11.99
N LEU A 32 4.42 -6.24 -11.10
CA LEU A 32 3.32 -5.29 -11.31
C LEU A 32 3.55 -4.37 -12.51
N ARG A 33 4.82 -4.01 -12.79
CA ARG A 33 5.16 -3.21 -13.97
C ARG A 33 4.94 -3.94 -15.28
N ASP A 34 5.09 -5.26 -15.30
CA ASP A 34 4.87 -6.07 -16.52
C ASP A 34 3.39 -6.04 -16.96
N PHE A 35 2.47 -5.65 -16.08
CA PHE A 35 1.06 -5.42 -16.42
C PHE A 35 0.76 -4.00 -16.95
N HIS A 36 1.72 -3.05 -16.92
CA HIS A 36 1.49 -1.70 -17.42
C HIS A 36 1.07 -1.63 -18.90
N PRO A 37 1.65 -2.43 -19.82
CA PRO A 37 1.18 -2.50 -21.20
C PRO A 37 -0.26 -3.00 -21.33
N ARG A 38 -0.77 -3.74 -20.34
CA ARG A 38 -2.14 -4.25 -20.27
C ARG A 38 -3.11 -3.27 -19.59
N GLY A 39 -2.66 -2.03 -19.33
CA GLY A 39 -3.48 -0.97 -18.76
C GLY A 39 -3.38 -0.80 -17.25
N ALA A 40 -2.63 -1.66 -16.54
CA ALA A 40 -2.40 -1.47 -15.11
C ALA A 40 -1.59 -0.19 -14.84
N ARG A 41 -1.94 0.51 -13.75
CA ARG A 41 -1.30 1.78 -13.35
C ARG A 41 -0.93 1.77 -11.87
N PHE A 42 -0.22 0.72 -11.45
CA PHE A 42 0.28 0.61 -10.08
C PHE A 42 1.33 1.69 -9.79
N ARG A 43 1.28 2.23 -8.58
CA ARG A 43 2.22 3.19 -8.02
C ARG A 43 2.77 2.64 -6.71
N ARG A 44 4.08 2.78 -6.49
CA ARG A 44 4.75 2.39 -5.25
C ARG A 44 4.60 3.41 -4.13
N GLU A 45 4.52 2.93 -2.90
CA GLU A 45 4.51 3.70 -1.65
C GLU A 45 3.53 4.85 -1.71
N THR A 46 2.29 4.54 -2.09
CA THR A 46 1.28 5.52 -2.43
C THR A 46 0.61 6.05 -1.17
N PRO A 47 0.74 7.34 -0.85
CA PRO A 47 0.01 7.91 0.28
C PRO A 47 -1.50 7.90 0.02
N ILE A 48 -2.26 7.42 0.99
CA ILE A 48 -3.73 7.39 1.00
C ILE A 48 -4.18 7.91 2.37
N GLY A 49 -4.49 9.20 2.43
CA GLY A 49 -4.77 9.89 3.70
C GLY A 49 -3.57 9.82 4.65
N PRO A 50 -3.73 9.29 5.88
CA PRO A 50 -2.64 9.14 6.83
C PRO A 50 -1.75 7.92 6.56
N TYR A 51 -2.21 6.96 5.74
CA TYR A 51 -1.54 5.70 5.46
C TYR A 51 -0.71 5.75 4.17
N ILE A 52 0.19 4.78 4.01
CA ILE A 52 0.97 4.57 2.79
C ILE A 52 0.79 3.10 2.43
N ALA A 53 0.31 2.84 1.23
CA ALA A 53 0.22 1.51 0.67
C ALA A 53 1.46 1.18 -0.15
N ASP A 54 1.96 -0.05 -0.06
CA ASP A 54 3.13 -0.49 -0.81
C ASP A 54 2.90 -0.35 -2.32
N PHE A 55 1.72 -0.77 -2.80
CA PHE A 55 1.30 -0.57 -4.18
C PHE A 55 -0.17 -0.17 -4.28
N ALA A 56 -0.48 0.78 -5.17
CA ALA A 56 -1.86 1.19 -5.43
C ALA A 56 -2.13 1.47 -6.91
N TRP A 57 -3.25 0.96 -7.40
CA TRP A 57 -3.89 1.38 -8.65
C TRP A 57 -5.20 2.09 -8.32
N LEU A 58 -5.08 3.40 -8.07
CA LEU A 58 -6.17 4.21 -7.51
C LEU A 58 -7.44 4.25 -8.36
N THR A 59 -7.31 4.30 -9.70
CA THR A 59 -8.50 4.33 -10.58
C THR A 59 -9.23 2.99 -10.61
N ALA A 60 -8.51 1.87 -10.50
CA ALA A 60 -9.10 0.54 -10.34
C ALA A 60 -9.49 0.22 -8.89
N ARG A 61 -9.17 1.11 -7.93
CA ARG A 61 -9.43 0.94 -6.50
C ARG A 61 -8.76 -0.32 -5.92
N ILE A 62 -7.54 -0.62 -6.36
CA ILE A 62 -6.77 -1.77 -5.88
C ILE A 62 -5.59 -1.27 -5.05
N VAL A 63 -5.43 -1.85 -3.87
CA VAL A 63 -4.26 -1.73 -3.00
C VAL A 63 -3.69 -3.13 -2.77
N ILE A 64 -2.37 -3.25 -2.87
CA ILE A 64 -1.61 -4.46 -2.55
C ILE A 64 -0.60 -4.09 -1.48
N GLU A 65 -0.63 -4.81 -0.37
CA GLU A 65 0.39 -4.73 0.68
C GLU A 65 1.22 -6.02 0.64
N VAL A 66 2.52 -5.88 0.78
CA VAL A 66 3.46 -6.99 0.89
C VAL A 66 3.62 -7.27 2.38
N ASP A 67 3.26 -8.47 2.81
CA ASP A 67 3.39 -8.84 4.22
C ASP A 67 4.85 -8.70 4.68
N GLY A 68 5.05 -7.82 5.65
CA GLY A 68 6.26 -7.77 6.45
C GLY A 68 6.04 -8.52 7.77
N ASP A 69 7.10 -9.07 8.35
CA ASP A 69 7.12 -9.87 9.60
C ASP A 69 6.70 -9.11 10.88
N SER A 70 5.89 -8.04 10.80
CA SER A 70 5.65 -7.11 11.92
C SER A 70 4.27 -7.21 12.58
N HIS A 71 3.38 -8.10 12.13
CA HIS A 71 1.96 -8.07 12.51
C HIS A 71 1.59 -8.74 13.87
N GLU A 72 2.55 -9.26 14.64
CA GLU A 72 2.19 -10.09 15.81
C GLU A 72 1.88 -9.33 17.11
N THR A 73 2.09 -8.01 17.17
CA THR A 73 1.79 -7.24 18.39
C THR A 73 0.32 -6.79 18.44
N GLU A 74 -0.28 -6.75 19.64
CA GLU A 74 -1.67 -6.27 19.84
C GLU A 74 -1.88 -4.84 19.31
N LYS A 75 -0.86 -3.98 19.45
CA LYS A 75 -0.89 -2.62 18.89
C LYS A 75 -0.89 -2.61 17.37
N GLY A 76 -0.17 -3.53 16.73
CA GLY A 76 -0.20 -3.73 15.28
C GLY A 76 -1.60 -4.11 14.80
N ARG A 77 -2.20 -5.12 15.42
CA ARG A 77 -3.56 -5.59 15.07
C ARG A 77 -4.64 -4.49 15.19
N ILE A 78 -4.57 -3.64 16.21
CA ILE A 78 -5.50 -2.50 16.34
C ILE A 78 -5.27 -1.47 15.23
N HIS A 79 -4.01 -1.14 14.95
CA HIS A 79 -3.65 -0.22 13.89
C HIS A 79 -4.12 -0.72 12.51
N ASP A 80 -3.97 -2.01 12.23
CA ASP A 80 -4.38 -2.62 10.95
C ASP A 80 -5.89 -2.57 10.78
N ARG A 81 -6.68 -2.84 11.83
CA ARG A 81 -8.14 -2.68 11.78
C ARG A 81 -8.56 -1.25 11.43
N HIS A 82 -7.88 -0.24 11.99
CA HIS A 82 -8.16 1.16 11.65
C HIS A 82 -7.78 1.48 10.21
N ARG A 83 -6.64 0.97 9.73
CA ARG A 83 -6.21 1.10 8.34
C ARG A 83 -7.23 0.48 7.40
N ASP A 84 -7.63 -0.75 7.65
CA ASP A 84 -8.52 -1.52 6.78
C ASP A 84 -9.91 -0.85 6.70
N ALA A 85 -10.45 -0.42 7.85
CA ALA A 85 -11.69 0.35 7.90
C ALA A 85 -11.60 1.65 7.07
N PHE A 86 -10.48 2.38 7.19
CA PHE A 86 -10.24 3.59 6.41
C PHE A 86 -10.17 3.31 4.90
N LEU A 87 -9.46 2.26 4.47
CA LEU A 87 -9.34 1.89 3.06
C LEU A 87 -10.70 1.47 2.47
N ILE A 88 -11.50 0.71 3.23
CA ILE A 88 -12.86 0.32 2.84
C ILE A 88 -13.78 1.53 2.71
N GLU A 89 -13.75 2.48 3.66
CA GLU A 89 -14.51 3.72 3.58
C GLU A 89 -14.16 4.54 2.33
N HIS A 90 -12.88 4.53 1.96
CA HIS A 90 -12.38 5.18 0.75
C HIS A 90 -12.59 4.33 -0.52
N ARG A 91 -13.31 3.21 -0.38
CA ARG A 91 -13.71 2.29 -1.44
C ARG A 91 -12.51 1.71 -2.20
N LEU A 92 -11.45 1.36 -1.48
CA LEU A 92 -10.28 0.65 -2.00
C LEU A 92 -10.34 -0.83 -1.57
N ALA A 93 -10.14 -1.73 -2.53
CA ALA A 93 -10.01 -3.16 -2.28
C ALA A 93 -8.58 -3.48 -1.83
N HIS A 94 -8.46 -4.22 -0.73
CA HIS A 94 -7.19 -4.64 -0.15
C HIS A 94 -6.93 -6.10 -0.53
N LEU A 95 -5.80 -6.36 -1.20
CA LEU A 95 -5.30 -7.70 -1.48
C LEU A 95 -4.03 -7.92 -0.66
N LEU A 96 -4.12 -8.81 0.33
CA LEU A 96 -2.96 -9.29 1.08
C LEU A 96 -2.34 -10.45 0.32
N SER A 97 -1.02 -10.39 0.13
CA SER A 97 -0.23 -11.54 -0.33
C SER A 97 0.13 -12.35 0.90
N GLU A 98 -0.77 -13.21 1.38
CA GLU A 98 -0.38 -14.25 2.34
C GLU A 98 0.65 -15.14 1.65
N ALA A 99 1.93 -14.94 1.98
CA ALA A 99 2.95 -15.94 1.71
C ALA A 99 2.68 -17.10 2.68
N THR A 100 1.75 -17.98 2.31
CA THR A 100 1.61 -19.29 2.96
C THR A 100 2.93 -20.07 2.84
N PRO A 101 3.27 -20.87 3.87
CA PRO A 101 4.63 -21.07 4.38
C PRO A 101 5.62 -21.77 3.44
#